data_AF-A0A2D6QCZ3-F1
#
_entry.id   AF-A0A2D6QCZ3-F1
#
_cell.length_a   1.000
_cell.length_b   1.000
_cell.length_c   1.000
_cell.angle_alpha   90.00
_cell.angle_beta   90.00
_cell.angle_gamma   90.00
#
_symmetry.space_group_name_H-M   'P 1'
#
loop_
_entity.id
_entity.type
_entity.pdbx_description
1 polymer ?
#
loop_
_entity_poly.entity_id
_entity_poly.type
_entity_poly.pdbx_seq_one_letter_code
_entity_poly.pdbx_strand_id
1 'polypeptide(L)'
;MVGKFILRASLPVAYLTFLTAPLQADILLLKDGRVIDGPTMERGEESCTIHFENGDILVPNDWVEDLFLAADLENLPKNRRRSLEKQGEERLEQIEEALAHAEWGNAYEEETSNFRWKYTLPKRVAELFQDRLESYYKIFAKEWRVKRDKRKKKMMINFFANRKEFMRTSGAGGGALAYFMFLGDYDLCCFYDRLDMTSTEMVLYHEASHYLQKLLNEDFKMPHWPGEGIAEYYGGALWDPKKKVLNVGLVQEGRLTEVKNDISSGELLTVEQIVLKDAYTDYTWGWALIHFFMNDKTLKKGFLKYANGLANDKKVKRQRGSFNLQMVTPEESLRYLRECLKLTEDSDMEELTKRFHTYIEEDLVIEGAAGLEKAGMGAVQAGKQIRAKRLFSEANAAGGLSAVGCYQYAKLVRSSDKNLARDLYRQATKLAPLTGTYWYEYGRLHADDDEGKRLKALGKELDPEVGVYDIDFEDF
;
A
#
# COMPACT_ATOMS: atom_id res chain seq x y z
N MET A 1 16.93 17.76 -36.05
CA MET A 1 15.50 17.42 -36.23
C MET A 1 15.05 16.84 -34.91
N VAL A 2 14.30 17.62 -34.13
CA VAL A 2 14.10 17.42 -32.69
C VAL A 2 12.97 16.41 -32.47
N GLY A 3 13.30 15.21 -31.99
CA GLY A 3 12.33 14.24 -31.50
C GLY A 3 11.78 14.70 -30.16
N LYS A 4 10.45 14.82 -30.05
CA LYS A 4 9.78 15.15 -28.79
C LYS A 4 9.71 13.89 -27.93
N PHE A 5 10.46 13.87 -26.83
CA PHE A 5 10.29 12.92 -25.73
C PHE A 5 8.95 13.18 -25.04
N ILE A 6 8.12 12.15 -24.90
CA ILE A 6 6.92 12.20 -24.06
C ILE A 6 6.87 10.90 -23.24
N LEU A 7 7.22 10.98 -21.96
CA LEU A 7 6.62 10.11 -20.95
C LEU A 7 5.15 10.54 -20.88
N ARG A 8 4.25 9.79 -21.53
CA ARG A 8 2.83 10.16 -21.64
C ARG A 8 2.13 10.03 -20.29
N ALA A 9 2.13 11.11 -19.53
CA ALA A 9 1.00 11.46 -18.69
C ALA A 9 -0.17 11.88 -19.60
N SER A 10 -1.21 11.05 -19.65
CA SER A 10 -2.61 11.35 -20.06
C SER A 10 -2.85 12.60 -20.91
N LEU A 11 -3.14 12.42 -22.22
CA LEU A 11 -3.90 13.35 -23.10
C LEU A 11 -4.36 12.58 -24.37
N PRO A 12 -5.43 13.03 -25.06
CA PRO A 12 -6.48 12.17 -25.62
C PRO A 12 -6.11 11.50 -26.94
N VAL A 13 -6.76 10.35 -27.14
CA VAL A 13 -6.95 9.58 -28.38
C VAL A 13 -6.55 10.35 -29.65
N ALA A 14 -5.31 10.17 -30.07
CA ALA A 14 -4.89 10.36 -31.44
C ALA A 14 -4.88 8.98 -32.08
N TYR A 15 -5.76 8.78 -33.07
CA TYR A 15 -5.79 7.60 -33.94
C TYR A 15 -4.36 7.24 -34.38
N LEU A 16 -3.78 6.19 -33.81
CA LEU A 16 -2.64 5.49 -34.39
C LEU A 16 -3.20 4.36 -35.26
N THR A 17 -3.26 4.62 -36.56
CA THR A 17 -3.34 3.56 -37.55
C THR A 17 -1.97 2.85 -37.61
N PHE A 18 -1.76 1.84 -36.78
CA PHE A 18 -0.70 0.86 -37.00
C PHE A 18 -1.22 -0.24 -37.92
N LEU A 19 -1.20 0.05 -39.23
CA LEU A 19 -1.20 -1.02 -40.22
C LEU A 19 0.23 -1.57 -40.30
N THR A 20 0.44 -2.74 -39.70
CA THR A 20 1.50 -3.71 -40.05
C THR A 20 2.93 -3.15 -40.20
N ALA A 21 3.45 -2.41 -39.23
CA ALA A 21 4.88 -2.12 -39.17
C ALA A 21 5.59 -3.18 -38.31
N PRO A 22 6.74 -3.75 -38.74
CA PRO A 22 7.53 -4.61 -37.87
C PRO A 22 7.94 -3.84 -36.59
N LEU A 23 8.11 -4.54 -35.46
CA LEU A 23 8.74 -3.98 -34.26
C LEU A 23 10.05 -3.27 -34.67
N GLN A 24 10.04 -1.95 -34.77
CA GLN A 24 11.20 -1.13 -35.16
C GLN A 24 11.89 -0.51 -33.94
N ALA A 25 11.31 -0.64 -32.74
CA ALA A 25 11.84 -0.11 -31.50
C ALA A 25 11.89 -1.21 -30.42
N ASP A 26 12.78 -1.02 -29.45
CA ASP A 26 12.91 -1.90 -28.29
C ASP A 26 11.76 -1.63 -27.31
N ILE A 27 11.19 -2.69 -26.74
CA ILE A 27 10.06 -2.62 -25.82
C ILE A 27 10.39 -3.42 -24.57
N LEU A 28 10.30 -2.76 -23.42
CA LEU A 28 10.46 -3.37 -22.10
C LEU A 28 9.14 -3.34 -21.33
N LEU A 29 8.73 -4.52 -20.88
CA LEU A 29 7.58 -4.73 -20.01
C LEU A 29 8.04 -5.11 -18.61
N LEU A 30 7.54 -4.40 -17.62
CA LEU A 30 7.85 -4.67 -16.22
C LEU A 30 6.70 -5.37 -15.50
N LYS A 31 7.04 -6.18 -14.50
CA LYS A 31 6.08 -6.92 -13.67
C LYS A 31 5.10 -6.02 -12.92
N ASP A 32 5.51 -4.79 -12.63
CA ASP A 32 4.67 -3.77 -11.96
C ASP A 32 3.71 -3.03 -12.91
N GLY A 33 3.67 -3.42 -14.19
CA GLY A 33 2.74 -2.85 -15.16
C GLY A 33 3.35 -1.78 -16.06
N ARG A 34 4.56 -1.28 -15.79
CA ARG A 34 5.19 -0.27 -16.65
C ARG A 34 5.56 -0.83 -18.03
N VAL A 35 5.49 0.05 -19.01
CA VAL A 35 5.88 -0.18 -20.40
C VAL A 35 6.86 0.92 -20.78
N ILE A 36 8.03 0.54 -21.29
CA ILE A 36 9.03 1.45 -21.81
C ILE A 36 9.21 1.11 -23.29
N ASP A 37 9.01 2.11 -24.13
CA ASP A 37 9.12 2.05 -25.59
C ASP A 37 9.85 3.31 -26.07
N GLY A 38 10.73 3.14 -27.06
CA GLY A 38 11.46 4.22 -27.71
C GLY A 38 12.98 4.20 -27.50
N PRO A 39 13.49 4.23 -26.25
CA PRO A 39 14.92 4.13 -25.99
C PRO A 39 15.51 2.83 -26.53
N THR A 40 16.74 2.88 -27.04
CA THR A 40 17.49 1.68 -27.35
C THR A 40 17.85 0.95 -26.07
N MET A 41 17.87 -0.38 -26.12
CA MET A 41 18.09 -1.23 -24.95
C MET A 41 19.10 -2.34 -25.25
N GLU A 42 19.78 -2.78 -24.20
CA GLU A 42 20.73 -3.88 -24.28
C GLU A 42 20.40 -4.94 -23.23
N ARG A 43 20.37 -6.21 -23.66
CA ARG A 43 20.18 -7.35 -22.76
C ARG A 43 21.50 -7.71 -22.08
N GLY A 44 21.55 -7.59 -20.76
CA GLY A 44 22.63 -8.10 -19.93
C GLY A 44 22.24 -9.37 -19.17
N GLU A 45 23.23 -9.99 -18.52
CA GLU A 45 23.07 -11.24 -17.76
C GLU A 45 22.19 -11.05 -16.51
N GLU A 46 22.42 -9.99 -15.74
CA GLU A 46 21.69 -9.70 -14.50
C GLU A 46 20.69 -8.54 -14.63
N SER A 47 20.82 -7.71 -15.68
CA SER A 47 19.98 -6.54 -15.91
C SER A 47 19.84 -6.21 -17.41
N CYS A 48 18.78 -5.48 -17.75
CA CYS A 48 18.63 -4.81 -19.03
C CYS A 48 19.10 -3.35 -18.89
N THR A 49 19.89 -2.87 -19.84
CA THR A 49 20.28 -1.45 -19.91
C THR A 49 19.31 -0.71 -20.81
N ILE A 50 18.85 0.46 -20.36
CA ILE A 50 18.06 1.40 -21.15
C ILE A 50 18.92 2.64 -21.38
N HIS A 51 19.13 3.01 -22.64
CA HIS A 51 19.98 4.13 -23.00
C HIS A 51 19.14 5.41 -23.15
N PHE A 52 19.23 6.30 -22.16
CA PHE A 52 18.67 7.65 -22.27
C PHE A 52 19.75 8.66 -22.68
N GLU A 53 19.34 9.84 -23.15
CA GLU A 53 20.26 10.88 -23.60
C GLU A 53 21.17 11.37 -22.46
N ASN A 54 20.67 11.41 -21.22
CA ASN A 54 21.44 11.85 -20.06
C ASN A 54 22.01 10.71 -19.20
N GLY A 55 21.91 9.46 -19.66
CA GLY A 55 22.62 8.33 -19.06
C GLY A 55 21.89 7.00 -19.15
N ASP A 56 22.59 5.96 -18.76
CA ASP A 56 22.07 4.60 -18.79
C ASP A 56 21.34 4.24 -17.49
N ILE A 57 20.24 3.52 -17.64
CA ILE A 57 19.46 2.97 -16.55
C ILE A 57 19.52 1.45 -16.60
N LEU A 58 20.02 0.84 -15.52
CA LEU A 58 20.07 -0.60 -15.38
C LEU A 58 18.82 -1.09 -14.66
N VAL A 59 18.01 -1.89 -15.33
CA VAL A 59 16.81 -2.52 -14.76
C VAL A 59 17.11 -3.99 -14.46
N PRO A 60 17.03 -4.43 -13.19
CA PRO A 60 17.26 -5.84 -12.85
C PRO A 60 16.35 -6.79 -13.64
N ASN A 61 16.88 -7.91 -14.12
CA ASN A 61 16.11 -8.90 -14.89
C ASN A 61 14.93 -9.48 -14.09
N ASP A 62 15.01 -9.49 -12.75
CA ASP A 62 13.90 -9.90 -11.88
C ASP A 62 12.67 -8.98 -11.98
N TRP A 63 12.82 -7.75 -12.48
CA TRP A 63 11.72 -6.80 -12.69
C TRP A 63 11.09 -6.95 -14.06
N VAL A 64 11.85 -7.49 -15.01
CA VAL A 64 11.45 -7.67 -16.40
C VAL A 64 10.41 -8.78 -16.47
N GLU A 65 9.25 -8.44 -17.02
CA GLU A 65 8.25 -9.41 -17.46
C GLU A 65 8.58 -9.89 -18.87
N ASP A 66 8.92 -8.96 -19.76
CA ASP A 66 9.27 -9.25 -21.14
C ASP A 66 10.20 -8.16 -21.70
N LEU A 67 11.09 -8.53 -22.62
CA LEU A 67 12.00 -7.60 -23.29
C LEU A 67 12.14 -8.00 -24.76
N PHE A 68 11.64 -7.12 -25.62
CA PHE A 68 11.75 -7.24 -27.07
C PHE A 68 12.81 -6.28 -27.58
N LEU A 69 13.87 -6.82 -28.17
CA LEU A 69 14.87 -6.02 -28.85
C LEU A 69 14.64 -6.13 -30.37
N ALA A 70 14.58 -5.01 -31.06
CA ALA A 70 14.47 -5.00 -32.52
C ALA A 70 15.64 -5.76 -33.17
N ALA A 71 16.83 -5.66 -32.58
CA ALA A 71 18.03 -6.38 -33.00
C ALA A 71 17.90 -7.92 -32.89
N ASP A 72 17.10 -8.43 -31.94
CA ASP A 72 16.89 -9.88 -31.77
C ASP A 72 16.20 -10.50 -33.00
N LEU A 73 15.52 -9.69 -33.82
CA LEU A 73 14.79 -10.14 -35.01
C LEU A 73 15.67 -10.26 -36.27
N GLU A 74 16.84 -9.61 -36.31
CA GLU A 74 17.61 -9.42 -37.54
C GLU A 74 18.32 -10.69 -38.04
N ASN A 75 18.53 -11.71 -37.20
CA ASN A 75 19.32 -12.91 -37.54
C ASN A 75 18.63 -14.26 -37.26
N LEU A 76 17.32 -14.27 -37.03
CA LEU A 76 16.59 -15.49 -36.69
C LEU A 76 16.07 -16.24 -37.91
N PRO A 77 16.05 -17.60 -37.88
CA PRO A 77 15.35 -18.40 -38.89
C PRO A 77 13.90 -17.95 -39.03
N LYS A 78 13.39 -17.89 -40.27
CA LYS A 78 12.07 -17.34 -40.62
C LYS A 78 10.92 -17.79 -39.69
N ASN A 79 10.89 -19.05 -39.28
CA ASN A 79 9.84 -19.58 -38.40
C ASN A 79 9.96 -19.05 -36.96
N ARG A 80 11.18 -18.94 -36.44
CA ARG A 80 11.45 -18.42 -35.09
C ARG A 80 11.22 -16.90 -35.05
N ARG A 81 11.63 -16.19 -36.10
CA ARG A 81 11.33 -14.77 -36.31
C ARG A 81 9.82 -14.51 -36.30
N ARG A 82 9.04 -15.24 -37.13
CA ARG A 82 7.57 -15.12 -37.16
C ARG A 82 6.91 -15.40 -35.80
N SER A 83 7.43 -16.35 -35.04
CA SER A 83 6.89 -16.65 -33.70
C SER A 83 7.13 -15.50 -32.72
N LEU A 84 8.32 -14.86 -32.75
CA LEU A 84 8.62 -13.72 -31.89
C LEU A 84 7.92 -12.44 -32.34
N GLU A 85 7.81 -12.21 -33.65
CA GLU A 85 7.01 -11.11 -34.21
C GLU A 85 5.56 -11.24 -33.74
N LYS A 86 4.97 -12.44 -33.83
CA LYS A 86 3.61 -12.69 -33.31
C LYS A 86 3.49 -12.43 -31.80
N GLN A 87 4.48 -12.84 -31.01
CA GLN A 87 4.48 -12.56 -29.57
C GLN A 87 4.58 -11.06 -29.30
N GLY A 88 5.45 -10.34 -30.02
CA GLY A 88 5.57 -8.89 -29.93
C GLY A 88 4.29 -8.16 -30.32
N GLU A 89 3.61 -8.62 -31.38
CA GLU A 89 2.28 -8.14 -31.78
C GLU A 89 1.24 -8.38 -30.69
N GLU A 90 1.13 -9.61 -30.16
CA GLU A 90 0.21 -9.95 -29.06
C GLU A 90 0.47 -9.09 -27.81
N ARG A 91 1.75 -8.73 -27.53
CA ARG A 91 2.10 -7.83 -26.43
C ARG A 91 1.76 -6.37 -26.71
N LEU A 92 2.03 -5.89 -27.93
CA LEU A 92 1.64 -4.55 -28.35
C LEU A 92 0.13 -4.37 -28.24
N GLU A 93 -0.66 -5.34 -28.66
CA GLU A 93 -2.12 -5.35 -28.49
C GLU A 93 -2.51 -5.24 -27.00
N GLN A 94 -1.85 -5.98 -26.10
CA GLN A 94 -2.08 -5.88 -24.65
C GLN A 94 -1.72 -4.50 -24.08
N ILE A 95 -0.66 -3.88 -24.59
CA ILE A 95 -0.24 -2.52 -24.20
C ILE A 95 -1.27 -1.51 -24.69
N GLU A 96 -1.68 -1.60 -25.96
CA GLU A 96 -2.70 -0.74 -26.55
C GLU A 96 -4.02 -0.85 -25.80
N GLU A 97 -4.44 -2.06 -25.44
CA GLU A 97 -5.60 -2.30 -24.59
C GLU A 97 -5.40 -1.62 -23.22
N ALA A 98 -4.29 -1.86 -22.52
CA ALA A 98 -3.99 -1.23 -21.24
C ALA A 98 -4.00 0.31 -21.31
N LEU A 99 -3.47 0.90 -22.38
CA LEU A 99 -3.48 2.34 -22.62
C LEU A 99 -4.90 2.85 -22.91
N ALA A 100 -5.71 2.12 -23.67
CA ALA A 100 -7.10 2.47 -23.94
C ALA A 100 -7.94 2.49 -22.65
N HIS A 101 -7.56 1.68 -21.66
CA HIS A 101 -8.22 1.58 -20.34
C HIS A 101 -7.50 2.36 -19.22
N ALA A 102 -6.50 3.18 -19.56
CA ALA A 102 -5.69 3.91 -18.57
C ALA A 102 -6.41 5.10 -17.91
N GLU A 103 -7.55 5.52 -18.47
CA GLU A 103 -8.38 6.59 -17.91
C GLU A 103 -9.68 6.03 -17.33
N TRP A 104 -10.09 6.57 -16.18
CA TRP A 104 -11.28 6.10 -15.45
C TRP A 104 -12.57 6.01 -16.29
N GLY A 105 -12.73 6.91 -17.27
CA GLY A 105 -13.90 6.95 -18.16
C GLY A 105 -14.04 5.71 -19.03
N ASN A 106 -12.95 4.99 -19.27
CA ASN A 106 -12.91 3.73 -20.01
C ASN A 106 -12.21 2.64 -19.19
N ALA A 107 -12.32 2.65 -17.86
CA ALA A 107 -11.71 1.64 -17.00
C ALA A 107 -12.25 0.22 -17.31
N TYR A 108 -11.45 -0.81 -16.98
CA TYR A 108 -11.92 -2.19 -17.00
C TYR A 108 -13.02 -2.39 -15.96
N GLU A 109 -13.98 -3.28 -16.25
CA GLU A 109 -14.99 -3.74 -15.28
C GLU A 109 -15.09 -5.27 -15.29
N GLU A 110 -14.87 -5.88 -14.13
CA GLU A 110 -14.81 -7.35 -13.98
C GLU A 110 -15.47 -7.81 -12.67
N GLU A 111 -15.69 -9.11 -12.54
CA GLU A 111 -16.19 -9.69 -11.29
C GLU A 111 -15.37 -10.90 -10.84
N THR A 112 -15.10 -10.95 -9.54
CA THR A 112 -14.57 -12.14 -8.86
C THR A 112 -15.69 -12.83 -8.08
N SER A 113 -15.38 -13.83 -7.25
CA SER A 113 -16.40 -14.57 -6.49
C SER A 113 -17.20 -13.67 -5.53
N ASN A 114 -16.52 -12.75 -4.85
CA ASN A 114 -17.09 -11.93 -3.78
C ASN A 114 -17.14 -10.42 -4.09
N PHE A 115 -16.44 -9.96 -5.14
CA PHE A 115 -16.30 -8.54 -5.46
C PHE A 115 -16.60 -8.24 -6.94
N ARG A 116 -16.96 -6.98 -7.20
CA ARG A 116 -16.91 -6.35 -8.52
C ARG A 116 -15.70 -5.44 -8.54
N TRP A 117 -15.08 -5.27 -9.69
CA TRP A 117 -13.88 -4.45 -9.86
C TRP A 117 -14.09 -3.47 -10.99
N LYS A 118 -13.65 -2.24 -10.76
CA LYS A 118 -13.46 -1.21 -11.76
C LYS A 118 -12.06 -0.65 -11.63
N TYR A 119 -11.23 -0.75 -12.66
CA TYR A 119 -9.82 -0.42 -12.51
C TYR A 119 -9.14 0.11 -13.78
N THR A 120 -8.11 0.94 -13.59
CA THR A 120 -7.26 1.49 -14.67
C THR A 120 -5.86 0.88 -14.72
N LEU A 121 -5.58 -0.10 -13.86
CA LEU A 121 -4.34 -0.87 -13.89
C LEU A 121 -4.31 -1.82 -15.12
N PRO A 122 -3.12 -2.21 -15.60
CA PRO A 122 -3.01 -3.36 -16.48
C PRO A 122 -3.62 -4.62 -15.82
N LYS A 123 -4.40 -5.40 -16.59
CA LYS A 123 -5.14 -6.58 -16.10
C LYS A 123 -4.29 -7.50 -15.23
N ARG A 124 -3.07 -7.85 -15.69
CA ARG A 124 -2.13 -8.70 -14.95
C ARG A 124 -1.81 -8.21 -13.54
N VAL A 125 -1.76 -6.89 -13.33
CA VAL A 125 -1.49 -6.30 -12.02
C VAL A 125 -2.76 -6.36 -11.17
N ALA A 126 -3.91 -6.03 -11.75
CA ALA A 126 -5.20 -6.10 -11.05
C ALA A 126 -5.51 -7.52 -10.56
N GLU A 127 -5.26 -8.55 -11.38
CA GLU A 127 -5.44 -9.97 -11.04
C GLU A 127 -4.71 -10.37 -9.75
N LEU A 128 -3.50 -9.85 -9.52
CA LEU A 128 -2.75 -10.10 -8.28
C LEU A 128 -3.53 -9.64 -7.04
N PHE A 129 -4.13 -8.45 -7.09
CA PHE A 129 -4.90 -7.92 -5.97
C PHE A 129 -6.26 -8.59 -5.84
N GLN A 130 -6.89 -8.95 -6.97
CA GLN A 130 -8.13 -9.71 -7.00
C GLN A 130 -8.00 -11.05 -6.26
N ASP A 131 -6.98 -11.85 -6.60
CA ASP A 131 -6.71 -13.15 -5.98
C ASP A 131 -6.42 -13.05 -4.48
N ARG A 132 -5.65 -12.03 -4.10
CA ARG A 132 -5.27 -11.81 -2.70
C ARG A 132 -6.45 -11.29 -1.88
N LEU A 133 -7.29 -10.41 -2.42
CA LEU A 133 -8.50 -9.94 -1.74
C LEU A 133 -9.55 -11.06 -1.56
N GLU A 134 -9.66 -11.98 -2.51
CA GLU A 134 -10.48 -13.19 -2.36
C GLU A 134 -9.95 -14.12 -1.26
N SER A 135 -8.63 -14.27 -1.17
CA SER A 135 -7.98 -15.00 -0.08
C SER A 135 -8.22 -14.34 1.28
N TYR A 136 -8.11 -13.01 1.33
CA TYR A 136 -8.44 -12.18 2.49
C TYR A 136 -9.89 -12.38 2.94
N TYR A 137 -10.85 -12.27 2.01
CA TYR A 137 -12.28 -12.52 2.27
C TYR A 137 -12.49 -13.89 2.92
N LYS A 138 -11.87 -14.94 2.37
CA LYS A 138 -12.01 -16.31 2.87
C LYS A 138 -11.52 -16.46 4.31
N ILE A 139 -10.41 -15.83 4.67
CA ILE A 139 -9.85 -15.88 6.04
C ILE A 139 -10.81 -15.19 7.01
N PHE A 140 -11.16 -13.94 6.72
CA PHE A 140 -12.02 -13.15 7.58
C PHE A 140 -13.41 -13.78 7.72
N ALA A 141 -14.03 -14.17 6.61
CA ALA A 141 -15.36 -14.79 6.60
C ALA A 141 -15.40 -16.10 7.39
N LYS A 142 -14.31 -16.87 7.40
CA LYS A 142 -14.20 -18.09 8.20
C LYS A 142 -14.12 -17.78 9.69
N GLU A 143 -13.26 -16.84 10.09
CA GLU A 143 -13.04 -16.49 11.50
C GLU A 143 -14.29 -15.86 12.13
N TRP A 144 -14.87 -14.89 11.42
CA TRP A 144 -16.02 -14.10 11.87
C TRP A 144 -17.36 -14.74 11.53
N ARG A 145 -17.36 -15.84 10.76
CA ARG A 145 -18.54 -16.57 10.30
C ARG A 145 -19.54 -15.71 9.52
N VAL A 146 -19.04 -14.70 8.82
CA VAL A 146 -19.84 -13.81 7.96
C VAL A 146 -20.02 -14.41 6.57
N LYS A 147 -21.14 -14.08 5.93
CA LYS A 147 -21.44 -14.45 4.54
C LYS A 147 -22.21 -13.33 3.87
N ARG A 148 -21.90 -13.06 2.60
CA ARG A 148 -22.65 -12.10 1.78
C ARG A 148 -24.04 -12.64 1.44
N ASP A 149 -25.05 -11.78 1.45
CA ASP A 149 -26.34 -12.07 0.82
C ASP A 149 -26.18 -12.07 -0.70
N LYS A 150 -26.35 -13.24 -1.32
CA LYS A 150 -26.21 -13.42 -2.78
C LYS A 150 -27.22 -12.62 -3.60
N ARG A 151 -28.33 -12.16 -3.00
CA ARG A 151 -29.36 -11.35 -3.66
C ARG A 151 -28.96 -9.88 -3.79
N LYS A 152 -27.99 -9.42 -2.98
CA LYS A 152 -27.46 -8.06 -3.05
C LYS A 152 -26.29 -8.00 -4.04
N LYS A 153 -26.00 -6.81 -4.54
CA LYS A 153 -24.80 -6.57 -5.36
C LYS A 153 -23.56 -6.86 -4.52
N LYS A 154 -22.50 -7.35 -5.18
CA LYS A 154 -21.17 -7.42 -4.58
C LYS A 154 -20.63 -6.00 -4.40
N MET A 155 -19.80 -5.79 -3.38
CA MET A 155 -19.06 -4.53 -3.22
C MET A 155 -18.22 -4.26 -4.47
N MET A 156 -18.24 -3.01 -4.95
CA MET A 156 -17.35 -2.56 -6.01
C MET A 156 -16.00 -2.14 -5.41
N ILE A 157 -14.91 -2.61 -6.02
CA ILE A 157 -13.57 -2.12 -5.79
C ILE A 157 -13.20 -1.20 -6.94
N ASN A 158 -13.13 0.10 -6.66
CA ASN A 158 -12.68 1.13 -7.57
C ASN A 158 -11.17 1.35 -7.39
N PHE A 159 -10.37 0.74 -8.27
CA PHE A 159 -8.92 0.66 -8.10
C PHE A 159 -8.18 1.49 -9.16
N PHE A 160 -7.60 2.60 -8.72
CA PHE A 160 -6.94 3.55 -9.59
C PHE A 160 -5.46 3.19 -9.80
N ALA A 161 -4.93 3.40 -11.00
CA ALA A 161 -3.53 3.11 -11.33
C ALA A 161 -2.51 3.98 -10.59
N ASN A 162 -2.94 5.11 -10.03
CA ASN A 162 -2.09 6.04 -9.26
C ASN A 162 -2.91 7.00 -8.40
N ARG A 163 -2.21 7.64 -7.45
CA ARG A 163 -2.79 8.62 -6.51
C ARG A 163 -3.41 9.84 -7.20
N LYS A 164 -2.79 10.36 -8.27
CA LYS A 164 -3.26 11.57 -8.98
C LYS A 164 -4.66 11.34 -9.54
N GLU A 165 -4.89 10.20 -10.19
CA GLU A 165 -6.21 9.84 -10.72
C GLU A 165 -7.23 9.57 -9.60
N PHE A 166 -6.82 8.87 -8.54
CA PHE A 166 -7.67 8.63 -7.36
C PHE A 166 -8.16 9.95 -6.76
N MET A 167 -7.26 10.89 -6.47
CA MET A 167 -7.61 12.18 -5.88
C MET A 167 -8.51 13.01 -6.80
N ARG A 168 -8.30 12.93 -8.11
CA ARG A 168 -9.09 13.65 -9.11
C ARG A 168 -10.51 13.10 -9.26
N THR A 169 -10.68 11.78 -9.12
CA THR A 169 -11.89 11.10 -9.63
C THR A 169 -12.78 10.53 -8.53
N SER A 170 -12.21 10.05 -7.43
CA SER A 170 -12.96 9.37 -6.36
C SER A 170 -13.80 10.33 -5.51
N GLY A 171 -13.43 11.62 -5.45
CA GLY A 171 -14.02 12.56 -4.49
C GLY A 171 -13.44 12.41 -3.07
N ALA A 172 -12.34 11.68 -2.91
CA ALA A 172 -11.65 11.54 -1.63
C ALA A 172 -11.15 12.89 -1.09
N GLY A 173 -11.21 13.04 0.23
CA GLY A 173 -10.63 14.19 0.94
C GLY A 173 -9.10 14.23 0.80
N GLY A 174 -8.53 15.43 0.86
CA GLY A 174 -7.08 15.63 0.77
C GLY A 174 -6.32 14.75 1.77
N GLY A 175 -5.43 13.90 1.27
CA GLY A 175 -4.59 13.02 2.10
C GLY A 175 -5.09 11.59 2.26
N ALA A 176 -6.33 11.26 1.85
CA ALA A 176 -6.82 9.89 1.90
C ALA A 176 -5.96 8.94 1.05
N LEU A 177 -5.75 7.72 1.55
CA LEU A 177 -5.06 6.65 0.83
C LEU A 177 -6.04 5.66 0.20
N ALA A 178 -7.21 5.50 0.83
CA ALA A 178 -8.39 4.83 0.32
C ALA A 178 -9.61 5.28 1.16
N TYR A 179 -10.79 4.78 0.81
CA TYR A 179 -11.95 4.83 1.69
C TYR A 179 -12.98 3.76 1.33
N PHE A 180 -13.76 3.34 2.32
CA PHE A 180 -14.97 2.54 2.17
C PHE A 180 -16.25 3.40 2.31
N MET A 181 -17.13 3.33 1.30
CA MET A 181 -18.46 3.94 1.31
C MET A 181 -19.50 2.92 1.80
N PHE A 182 -19.94 3.09 3.04
CA PHE A 182 -20.90 2.20 3.70
C PHE A 182 -22.37 2.51 3.38
N LEU A 183 -22.66 3.49 2.52
CA LEU A 183 -24.02 3.90 2.14
C LEU A 183 -24.31 3.48 0.70
N GLY A 184 -25.51 2.92 0.48
CA GLY A 184 -25.96 2.50 -0.85
C GLY A 184 -25.36 1.15 -1.28
N ASP A 185 -25.06 1.03 -2.57
CA ASP A 185 -24.27 -0.08 -3.09
C ASP A 185 -22.83 0.13 -2.60
N TYR A 186 -22.34 -0.74 -1.72
CA TYR A 186 -21.03 -0.61 -1.10
C TYR A 186 -19.90 -0.43 -2.13
N ASP A 187 -19.06 0.59 -1.92
CA ASP A 187 -17.90 0.90 -2.75
C ASP A 187 -16.64 1.02 -1.90
N LEU A 188 -15.50 0.56 -2.41
CA LEU A 188 -14.17 0.79 -1.86
C LEU A 188 -13.32 1.46 -2.94
N CYS A 189 -12.70 2.59 -2.62
CA CYS A 189 -11.82 3.30 -3.55
C CYS A 189 -10.39 3.30 -3.02
N CYS A 190 -9.41 2.84 -3.81
CA CYS A 190 -7.99 2.85 -3.47
C CYS A 190 -7.11 3.03 -4.71
N PHE A 191 -5.82 3.29 -4.56
CA PHE A 191 -4.90 3.39 -5.69
C PHE A 191 -3.66 2.52 -5.52
N TYR A 192 -3.05 2.17 -6.64
CA TYR A 192 -1.81 1.42 -6.65
C TYR A 192 -0.59 2.32 -6.46
N ASP A 193 0.04 2.19 -5.31
CA ASP A 193 1.40 2.68 -5.08
C ASP A 193 2.40 1.61 -5.55
N ARG A 194 2.99 1.85 -6.72
CA ARG A 194 3.99 0.96 -7.32
C ARG A 194 5.32 0.93 -6.57
N LEU A 195 5.63 1.98 -5.81
CA LEU A 195 6.85 2.04 -5.00
C LEU A 195 6.65 1.30 -3.67
N ASP A 196 5.40 1.14 -3.23
CA ASP A 196 5.05 0.39 -2.04
C ASP A 196 3.73 -0.39 -2.22
N MET A 197 3.83 -1.51 -2.94
CA MET A 197 2.71 -2.43 -3.12
C MET A 197 2.16 -2.94 -1.77
N THR A 198 3.03 -3.11 -0.77
CA THR A 198 2.62 -3.62 0.55
C THR A 198 1.72 -2.60 1.25
N SER A 199 2.03 -1.31 1.14
CA SER A 199 1.15 -0.25 1.63
C SER A 199 -0.20 -0.24 0.91
N THR A 200 -0.21 -0.43 -0.42
CA THR A 200 -1.45 -0.56 -1.20
C THR A 200 -2.32 -1.70 -0.68
N GLU A 201 -1.73 -2.88 -0.46
CA GLU A 201 -2.42 -4.05 0.08
C GLU A 201 -2.96 -3.79 1.49
N MET A 202 -2.13 -3.21 2.36
CA MET A 202 -2.51 -2.92 3.74
C MET A 202 -3.77 -2.04 3.79
N VAL A 203 -3.78 -0.98 3.00
CA VAL A 203 -4.92 -0.06 2.93
C VAL A 203 -6.13 -0.72 2.30
N LEU A 204 -5.96 -1.51 1.23
CA LEU A 204 -7.06 -2.27 0.61
C LEU A 204 -7.70 -3.26 1.61
N TYR A 205 -6.89 -3.98 2.38
CA TYR A 205 -7.37 -4.93 3.40
C TYR A 205 -8.00 -4.21 4.60
N HIS A 206 -7.46 -3.07 5.02
CA HIS A 206 -8.07 -2.22 6.05
C HIS A 206 -9.49 -1.83 5.64
N GLU A 207 -9.67 -1.20 4.48
CA GLU A 207 -10.98 -0.76 4.02
C GLU A 207 -11.94 -1.94 3.73
N ALA A 208 -11.42 -3.05 3.19
CA ALA A 208 -12.21 -4.26 3.00
C ALA A 208 -12.70 -4.83 4.34
N SER A 209 -11.95 -4.67 5.42
CA SER A 209 -12.38 -5.08 6.77
C SER A 209 -13.68 -4.38 7.17
N HIS A 210 -13.82 -3.08 6.88
CA HIS A 210 -15.03 -2.32 7.20
C HIS A 210 -16.26 -2.89 6.48
N TYR A 211 -16.13 -3.26 5.22
CA TYR A 211 -17.18 -3.98 4.50
C TYR A 211 -17.50 -5.34 5.13
N LEU A 212 -16.48 -6.15 5.47
CA LEU A 212 -16.72 -7.46 6.07
C LEU A 212 -17.35 -7.36 7.46
N GLN A 213 -17.08 -6.30 8.20
CA GLN A 213 -17.79 -5.98 9.44
C GLN A 213 -19.26 -5.66 9.19
N LYS A 214 -19.63 -4.98 8.08
CA LYS A 214 -21.04 -4.78 7.68
C LYS A 214 -21.76 -6.08 7.42
N LEU A 215 -21.06 -7.14 6.99
CA LEU A 215 -21.68 -8.47 6.81
C LEU A 215 -22.05 -9.17 8.12
N LEU A 216 -21.63 -8.64 9.29
CA LEU A 216 -22.12 -9.10 10.59
C LEU A 216 -23.60 -8.75 10.81
N ASN A 217 -23.97 -7.53 10.43
CA ASN A 217 -25.33 -7.00 10.40
C ASN A 217 -25.31 -5.69 9.62
N GLU A 218 -25.94 -5.66 8.44
CA GLU A 218 -25.91 -4.49 7.55
C GLU A 218 -26.66 -3.28 8.11
N ASP A 219 -27.58 -3.48 9.07
CA ASP A 219 -28.29 -2.41 9.75
C ASP A 219 -27.53 -1.86 10.96
N PHE A 220 -26.36 -2.43 11.27
CA PHE A 220 -25.52 -2.03 12.40
C PHE A 220 -24.31 -1.22 11.92
N LYS A 221 -23.96 -0.17 12.67
CA LYS A 221 -22.67 0.52 12.53
C LYS A 221 -21.77 0.04 13.66
N MET A 222 -20.69 -0.66 13.31
CA MET A 222 -19.66 -1.02 14.28
C MET A 222 -19.15 0.27 14.95
N PRO A 223 -19.05 0.32 16.29
CA PRO A 223 -18.46 1.48 16.93
C PRO A 223 -16.98 1.61 16.55
N HIS A 224 -16.46 2.83 16.59
CA HIS A 224 -15.14 3.18 16.03
C HIS A 224 -14.04 2.29 16.65
N TRP A 225 -14.02 2.18 17.98
CA TRP A 225 -13.60 0.96 18.65
C TRP A 225 -14.79 -0.03 18.72
N PRO A 226 -14.65 -1.32 18.35
CA PRO A 226 -13.47 -2.04 17.88
C PRO A 226 -13.25 -2.01 16.36
N GLY A 227 -14.09 -1.29 15.60
CA GLY A 227 -14.11 -1.34 14.13
C GLY A 227 -12.75 -1.04 13.48
N GLU A 228 -12.11 0.07 13.86
CA GLU A 228 -10.77 0.44 13.35
C GLU A 228 -9.69 -0.53 13.82
N GLY A 229 -9.72 -0.95 15.09
CA GLY A 229 -8.73 -1.90 15.60
C GLY A 229 -8.76 -3.25 14.85
N ILE A 230 -9.96 -3.74 14.52
CA ILE A 230 -10.13 -4.95 13.68
C ILE A 230 -9.60 -4.68 12.28
N ALA A 231 -9.94 -3.53 11.68
CA ALA A 231 -9.49 -3.14 10.36
C ALA A 231 -7.97 -3.04 10.26
N GLU A 232 -7.32 -2.46 11.27
CA GLU A 232 -5.86 -2.42 11.37
C GLU A 232 -5.28 -3.83 11.54
N TYR A 233 -5.76 -4.64 12.48
CA TYR A 233 -5.24 -5.99 12.73
C TYR A 233 -5.23 -6.87 11.47
N TYR A 234 -6.32 -6.83 10.69
CA TYR A 234 -6.41 -7.55 9.43
C TYR A 234 -5.77 -6.81 8.25
N GLY A 235 -5.70 -5.48 8.30
CA GLY A 235 -5.00 -4.63 7.33
C GLY A 235 -3.52 -4.96 7.25
N GLY A 236 -2.87 -5.27 8.37
CA GLY A 236 -1.48 -5.72 8.42
C GLY A 236 -1.22 -7.13 7.87
N ALA A 237 -2.14 -7.71 7.12
CA ALA A 237 -1.96 -9.02 6.52
C ALA A 237 -0.90 -9.00 5.40
N LEU A 238 -0.07 -10.04 5.34
CA LEU A 238 1.00 -10.15 4.35
C LEU A 238 0.88 -11.41 3.51
N TRP A 239 0.98 -11.26 2.19
CA TRP A 239 0.95 -12.36 1.24
C TRP A 239 2.29 -13.10 1.22
N ASP A 240 2.26 -14.43 1.38
CA ASP A 240 3.40 -15.30 1.12
C ASP A 240 3.31 -15.81 -0.32
N PRO A 241 4.13 -15.29 -1.26
CA PRO A 241 4.06 -15.69 -2.67
C PRO A 241 4.49 -17.14 -2.91
N LYS A 242 5.32 -17.72 -2.02
CA LYS A 242 5.78 -19.11 -2.17
C LYS A 242 4.70 -20.10 -1.73
N LYS A 243 4.05 -19.82 -0.60
CA LYS A 243 2.99 -20.66 -0.06
C LYS A 243 1.60 -20.34 -0.64
N LYS A 244 1.46 -19.20 -1.31
CA LYS A 244 0.19 -18.65 -1.81
C LYS A 244 -0.87 -18.57 -0.71
N VAL A 245 -0.47 -18.06 0.46
CA VAL A 245 -1.35 -17.85 1.61
C VAL A 245 -1.17 -16.44 2.15
N LEU A 246 -2.24 -15.89 2.72
CA LEU A 246 -2.22 -14.61 3.40
C LEU A 246 -2.07 -14.85 4.91
N ASN A 247 -1.06 -14.24 5.52
CA ASN A 247 -0.79 -14.32 6.95
C ASN A 247 -1.40 -13.10 7.65
N VAL A 248 -2.18 -13.31 8.70
CA VAL A 248 -2.86 -12.25 9.48
C VAL A 248 -2.34 -12.20 10.90
N GLY A 249 -2.52 -11.06 11.58
CA GLY A 249 -2.10 -10.91 12.98
C GLY A 249 -0.60 -10.72 13.18
N LEU A 250 0.09 -10.22 12.15
CA LEU A 250 1.49 -9.85 12.24
C LEU A 250 1.67 -8.60 13.12
N VAL A 251 2.86 -8.45 13.68
CA VAL A 251 3.23 -7.20 14.36
C VAL A 251 3.29 -6.08 13.34
N GLN A 252 2.68 -4.94 13.64
CA GLN A 252 2.80 -3.74 12.83
C GLN A 252 3.78 -2.79 13.48
N GLU A 253 5.00 -2.75 12.96
CA GLU A 253 6.12 -2.11 13.65
C GLU A 253 5.96 -0.59 13.73
N GLY A 254 5.32 0.02 12.73
CA GLY A 254 4.93 1.43 12.78
C GLY A 254 3.97 1.72 13.94
N ARG A 255 2.90 0.93 14.07
CA ARG A 255 1.91 1.07 15.15
C ARG A 255 2.52 0.80 16.52
N LEU A 256 3.33 -0.26 16.64
CA LEU A 256 4.04 -0.58 17.87
C LEU A 256 5.00 0.54 18.29
N THR A 257 5.65 1.19 17.33
CA THR A 257 6.54 2.33 17.58
C THR A 257 5.78 3.52 18.16
N GLU A 258 4.58 3.80 17.63
CA GLU A 258 3.69 4.85 18.13
C GLU A 258 3.20 4.52 19.54
N VAL A 259 2.69 3.31 19.79
CA VAL A 259 2.26 2.88 21.13
C VAL A 259 3.40 2.95 22.14
N LYS A 260 4.58 2.41 21.84
CA LYS A 260 5.75 2.49 22.73
C LYS A 260 6.21 3.93 22.96
N ASN A 261 6.02 4.81 21.98
CA ASN A 261 6.30 6.22 22.17
C ASN A 261 5.32 6.85 23.16
N ASP A 262 4.02 6.62 22.99
CA ASP A 262 2.99 7.17 23.87
C ASP A 262 3.24 6.74 25.33
N ILE A 263 3.57 5.47 25.54
CA ILE A 263 4.00 4.93 26.85
C ILE A 263 5.18 5.73 27.40
N SER A 264 6.24 5.92 26.60
CA SER A 264 7.44 6.64 27.03
C SER A 264 7.20 8.13 27.32
N SER A 265 6.17 8.74 26.72
CA SER A 265 5.75 10.12 26.99
C SER A 265 4.71 10.23 28.11
N GLY A 266 4.36 9.13 28.78
CA GLY A 266 3.39 9.11 29.88
C GLY A 266 1.92 9.04 29.44
N GLU A 267 1.66 8.80 28.15
CA GLU A 267 0.31 8.65 27.57
C GLU A 267 -0.11 7.16 27.54
N LEU A 268 -0.02 6.50 28.69
CA LEU A 268 -0.36 5.08 28.84
C LEU A 268 -1.88 4.89 28.96
N LEU A 269 -2.52 4.29 27.94
CA LEU A 269 -3.96 4.05 27.94
C LEU A 269 -4.34 2.72 28.60
N THR A 270 -5.40 2.72 29.40
CA THR A 270 -6.03 1.50 29.93
C THR A 270 -6.97 0.87 28.91
N VAL A 271 -7.31 -0.40 29.10
CA VAL A 271 -8.31 -1.09 28.24
C VAL A 271 -9.64 -0.35 28.26
N GLU A 272 -10.05 0.13 29.43
CA GLU A 272 -11.28 0.90 29.60
C GLU A 272 -11.24 2.23 28.83
N GLN A 273 -10.12 2.96 28.89
CA GLN A 273 -9.96 4.21 28.15
C GLN A 273 -10.02 4.00 26.64
N ILE A 274 -9.45 2.90 26.12
CA ILE A 274 -9.50 2.58 24.68
C ILE A 274 -10.95 2.30 24.25
N VAL A 275 -11.73 1.60 25.07
CA VAL A 275 -13.13 1.27 24.74
C VAL A 275 -14.05 2.49 24.84
N LEU A 276 -13.76 3.42 25.76
CA LEU A 276 -14.60 4.59 26.04
C LEU A 276 -14.25 5.84 25.23
N LYS A 277 -13.04 5.96 24.68
CA LYS A 277 -12.63 7.15 23.90
C LYS A 277 -13.25 7.15 22.50
N ASP A 278 -13.66 8.33 22.05
CA ASP A 278 -14.06 8.58 20.66
C ASP A 278 -12.85 9.12 19.86
N ALA A 279 -12.23 8.23 19.07
CA ALA A 279 -11.34 8.46 17.91
C ALA A 279 -9.91 9.06 18.09
N TYR A 280 -9.09 8.79 17.05
CA TYR A 280 -7.61 8.81 16.87
C TYR A 280 -6.84 7.66 17.53
N THR A 281 -7.08 7.33 18.80
CA THR A 281 -6.35 6.25 19.49
C THR A 281 -6.62 4.85 18.94
N ASP A 282 -7.69 4.69 18.18
CA ASP A 282 -8.24 3.36 17.85
C ASP A 282 -7.47 2.68 16.71
N TYR A 283 -6.68 3.42 15.94
CA TYR A 283 -5.80 2.85 14.93
C TYR A 283 -4.58 2.19 15.59
N THR A 284 -3.94 2.87 16.54
CA THR A 284 -2.68 2.42 17.17
C THR A 284 -2.92 1.56 18.40
N TRP A 285 -3.54 2.13 19.42
CA TRP A 285 -3.90 1.44 20.65
C TRP A 285 -5.00 0.42 20.42
N GLY A 286 -5.93 0.71 19.51
CA GLY A 286 -6.93 -0.26 19.13
C GLY A 286 -6.32 -1.46 18.40
N TRP A 287 -5.41 -1.26 17.45
CA TRP A 287 -4.63 -2.39 16.87
C TRP A 287 -3.96 -3.23 17.95
N ALA A 288 -3.23 -2.59 18.87
CA ALA A 288 -2.50 -3.29 19.93
C ALA A 288 -3.44 -4.13 20.81
N LEU A 289 -4.60 -3.58 21.19
CA LEU A 289 -5.57 -4.26 22.03
C LEU A 289 -6.25 -5.43 21.31
N ILE A 290 -6.58 -5.28 20.02
CA ILE A 290 -7.09 -6.40 19.20
C ILE A 290 -6.02 -7.47 19.03
N HIS A 291 -4.77 -7.08 18.81
CA HIS A 291 -3.65 -8.01 18.67
C HIS A 291 -3.46 -8.84 19.94
N PHE A 292 -3.51 -8.21 21.11
CA PHE A 292 -3.52 -8.88 22.42
C PHE A 292 -4.69 -9.86 22.56
N PHE A 293 -5.93 -9.42 22.32
CA PHE A 293 -7.11 -10.29 22.42
C PHE A 293 -7.07 -11.48 21.46
N MET A 294 -6.59 -11.27 20.24
CA MET A 294 -6.57 -12.30 19.20
C MET A 294 -5.44 -13.33 19.40
N ASN A 295 -4.34 -12.94 20.07
CA ASN A 295 -3.22 -13.85 20.35
C ASN A 295 -3.33 -14.58 21.69
N ASP A 296 -4.12 -14.07 22.64
CA ASP A 296 -4.45 -14.79 23.87
C ASP A 296 -5.65 -15.73 23.65
N LYS A 297 -5.40 -17.06 23.70
CA LYS A 297 -6.43 -18.10 23.52
C LYS A 297 -7.58 -17.99 24.53
N THR A 298 -7.33 -17.47 25.74
CA THR A 298 -8.32 -17.29 26.80
C THR A 298 -9.25 -16.11 26.52
N LEU A 299 -8.74 -15.06 25.85
CA LEU A 299 -9.47 -13.82 25.56
C LEU A 299 -10.15 -13.86 24.19
N LYS A 300 -9.51 -14.47 23.17
CA LYS A 300 -9.97 -14.48 21.77
C LYS A 300 -11.44 -14.84 21.61
N LYS A 301 -11.88 -15.93 22.24
CA LYS A 301 -13.26 -16.40 22.15
C LYS A 301 -14.25 -15.38 22.75
N GLY A 302 -13.88 -14.75 23.86
CA GLY A 302 -14.67 -13.70 24.50
C GLY A 302 -14.74 -12.45 23.64
N PHE A 303 -13.61 -12.02 23.07
CA PHE A 303 -13.55 -10.88 22.16
C PHE A 303 -14.39 -11.09 20.89
N LEU A 304 -14.27 -12.24 20.21
CA LEU A 304 -15.10 -12.57 19.05
C LEU A 304 -16.59 -12.59 19.40
N LYS A 305 -16.96 -13.12 20.58
CA LYS A 305 -18.35 -13.07 21.07
C LYS A 305 -18.81 -11.62 21.27
N TYR A 306 -17.97 -10.77 21.87
CA TYR A 306 -18.24 -9.36 22.08
C TYR A 306 -18.50 -8.63 20.76
N ALA A 307 -17.55 -8.66 19.83
CA ALA A 307 -17.66 -7.90 18.58
C ALA A 307 -18.82 -8.37 17.69
N ASN A 308 -19.06 -9.69 17.59
CA ASN A 308 -20.25 -10.22 16.91
C ASN A 308 -21.56 -9.87 17.63
N GLY A 309 -21.53 -9.91 18.97
CA GLY A 309 -22.68 -9.68 19.82
C GLY A 309 -23.11 -8.22 19.87
N LEU A 310 -22.20 -7.26 19.71
CA LEU A 310 -22.54 -5.85 19.53
C LEU A 310 -23.59 -5.66 18.42
N ALA A 311 -23.45 -6.40 17.32
CA ALA A 311 -24.37 -6.34 16.18
C ALA A 311 -25.65 -7.20 16.34
N ASN A 312 -25.58 -8.30 17.08
CA ASN A 312 -26.60 -9.37 17.01
C ASN A 312 -27.21 -9.84 18.34
N ASP A 313 -26.54 -9.65 19.48
CA ASP A 313 -27.03 -10.14 20.78
C ASP A 313 -28.20 -9.27 21.28
N LYS A 314 -29.30 -9.91 21.67
CA LYS A 314 -30.52 -9.27 22.18
C LYS A 314 -30.30 -8.55 23.52
N LYS A 315 -29.26 -8.94 24.27
CA LYS A 315 -28.90 -8.29 25.54
C LYS A 315 -28.28 -6.91 25.35
N VAL A 316 -27.71 -6.64 24.17
CA VAL A 316 -27.03 -5.38 23.88
C VAL A 316 -28.06 -4.30 23.56
N LYS A 317 -28.01 -3.20 24.31
CA LYS A 317 -28.86 -2.04 24.08
C LYS A 317 -28.35 -1.25 22.88
N ARG A 318 -29.21 -1.09 21.86
CA ARG A 318 -28.90 -0.35 20.64
C ARG A 318 -29.84 0.83 20.49
N GLN A 319 -29.33 1.91 19.92
CA GLN A 319 -30.11 3.09 19.54
C GLN A 319 -29.97 3.34 18.04
N ARG A 320 -30.95 4.02 17.44
CA ARG A 320 -30.82 4.51 16.08
C ARG A 320 -29.92 5.75 16.11
N GLY A 321 -28.84 5.71 15.33
CA GLY A 321 -27.93 6.82 15.15
C GLY A 321 -27.97 7.35 13.72
N SER A 322 -26.83 7.90 13.28
CA SER A 322 -26.69 8.47 11.94
C SER A 322 -27.05 7.48 10.84
N PHE A 323 -27.64 7.99 9.76
CA PHE A 323 -28.09 7.19 8.59
C PHE A 323 -29.06 6.07 8.94
N ASN A 324 -29.80 6.22 10.05
CA ASN A 324 -30.75 5.24 10.57
C ASN A 324 -30.11 3.88 10.91
N LEU A 325 -28.80 3.81 11.13
CA LEU A 325 -28.12 2.58 11.56
C LEU A 325 -28.28 2.36 13.06
N GLN A 326 -28.31 1.10 13.48
CA GLN A 326 -28.22 0.73 14.89
C GLN A 326 -26.79 0.94 15.38
N MET A 327 -26.67 1.55 16.56
CA MET A 327 -25.41 1.88 17.22
C MET A 327 -25.47 1.51 18.70
N VAL A 328 -24.30 1.36 19.32
CA VAL A 328 -24.12 1.10 20.76
C VAL A 328 -23.35 2.27 21.35
N THR A 329 -23.67 2.68 22.58
CA THR A 329 -22.89 3.72 23.28
C THR A 329 -21.58 3.13 23.81
N PRO A 330 -20.53 3.94 24.03
CA PRO A 330 -19.27 3.44 24.58
C PRO A 330 -19.42 2.68 25.90
N GLU A 331 -20.31 3.12 26.79
CA GLU A 331 -20.56 2.49 28.09
C GLU A 331 -21.22 1.11 27.95
N GLU A 332 -22.20 0.99 27.06
CA GLU A 332 -22.84 -0.30 26.77
C GLU A 332 -21.86 -1.25 26.08
N SER A 333 -20.97 -0.72 25.24
CA SER A 333 -19.88 -1.45 24.62
C SER A 333 -18.93 -2.02 25.69
N LEU A 334 -18.45 -1.19 26.62
CA LEU A 334 -17.60 -1.62 27.73
C LEU A 334 -18.28 -2.64 28.64
N ARG A 335 -19.55 -2.40 29.02
CA ARG A 335 -20.34 -3.34 29.82
C ARG A 335 -20.41 -4.71 29.15
N TYR A 336 -20.69 -4.76 27.85
CA TYR A 336 -20.81 -6.01 27.12
C TYR A 336 -19.45 -6.70 26.90
N LEU A 337 -18.37 -5.93 26.75
CA LEU A 337 -17.00 -6.46 26.74
C LEU A 337 -16.68 -7.16 28.06
N ARG A 338 -16.92 -6.49 29.20
CA ARG A 338 -16.76 -7.07 30.54
C ARG A 338 -17.55 -8.38 30.68
N GLU A 339 -18.82 -8.40 30.27
CA GLU A 339 -19.64 -9.63 30.28
C GLU A 339 -19.04 -10.76 29.43
N CYS A 340 -18.55 -10.46 28.23
CA CYS A 340 -18.00 -11.47 27.32
C CYS A 340 -16.64 -12.01 27.75
N LEU A 341 -15.83 -11.17 28.41
CA LEU A 341 -14.54 -11.53 28.99
C LEU A 341 -14.66 -12.08 30.43
N LYS A 342 -15.87 -12.07 31.01
CA LYS A 342 -16.17 -12.50 32.40
C LYS A 342 -15.43 -11.68 33.46
N LEU A 343 -15.34 -10.38 33.25
CA LEU A 343 -14.74 -9.43 34.18
C LEU A 343 -15.87 -8.91 35.06
N THR A 344 -15.89 -9.33 36.32
CA THR A 344 -16.99 -9.07 37.25
C THR A 344 -16.71 -7.90 38.18
N GLU A 345 -15.44 -7.71 38.54
CA GLU A 345 -14.99 -6.68 39.46
C GLU A 345 -14.05 -5.69 38.75
N ASP A 346 -13.88 -4.49 39.29
CA ASP A 346 -12.94 -3.50 38.73
C ASP A 346 -11.49 -3.98 38.79
N SER A 347 -11.14 -4.81 39.78
CA SER A 347 -9.82 -5.47 39.87
C SER A 347 -9.54 -6.38 38.66
N ASP A 348 -10.56 -6.98 38.05
CA ASP A 348 -10.38 -7.82 36.86
C ASP A 348 -9.98 -6.96 35.64
N MET A 349 -10.51 -5.75 35.54
CA MET A 349 -10.15 -4.78 34.49
C MET A 349 -8.76 -4.20 34.68
N GLU A 350 -8.37 -3.94 35.93
CA GLU A 350 -7.00 -3.52 36.27
C GLU A 350 -5.99 -4.62 35.89
N GLU A 351 -6.28 -5.88 36.21
CA GLU A 351 -5.42 -7.01 35.87
C GLU A 351 -5.34 -7.24 34.35
N LEU A 352 -6.46 -7.13 33.64
CA LEU A 352 -6.46 -7.17 32.18
C LEU A 352 -5.58 -6.06 31.58
N THR A 353 -5.65 -4.86 32.15
CA THR A 353 -4.86 -3.71 31.71
C THR A 353 -3.37 -3.96 31.95
N LYS A 354 -2.97 -4.47 33.12
CA LYS A 354 -1.57 -4.83 33.41
C LYS A 354 -1.05 -5.85 32.41
N ARG A 355 -1.80 -6.92 32.18
CA ARG A 355 -1.45 -7.95 31.18
C ARG A 355 -1.29 -7.38 29.78
N PHE A 356 -2.17 -6.46 29.39
CA PHE A 356 -2.08 -5.78 28.10
C PHE A 356 -0.81 -4.91 27.99
N HIS A 357 -0.44 -4.19 29.04
CA HIS A 357 0.80 -3.41 29.07
C HIS A 357 2.04 -4.29 29.02
N THR A 358 2.08 -5.36 29.83
CA THR A 358 3.15 -6.37 29.78
C THR A 358 3.29 -6.96 28.38
N TYR A 359 2.17 -7.28 27.72
CA TYR A 359 2.18 -7.78 26.34
C TYR A 359 2.86 -6.80 25.36
N ILE A 360 2.58 -5.49 25.46
CA ILE A 360 3.22 -4.48 24.60
C ILE A 360 4.73 -4.36 24.87
N GLU A 361 5.13 -4.41 26.15
CA GLU A 361 6.50 -4.18 26.56
C GLU A 361 7.40 -5.40 26.31
N GLU A 362 6.92 -6.59 26.67
CA GLU A 362 7.70 -7.83 26.72
C GLU A 362 7.50 -8.72 25.49
N ASP A 363 6.27 -8.82 24.96
CA ASP A 363 5.94 -9.78 23.90
C ASP A 363 6.01 -9.16 22.49
N LEU A 364 5.71 -7.86 22.36
CA LEU A 364 5.77 -7.17 21.07
C LEU A 364 7.17 -6.60 20.81
N VAL A 365 7.86 -7.18 19.83
CA VAL A 365 9.20 -6.78 19.38
C VAL A 365 9.17 -6.21 17.98
N ILE A 366 9.98 -5.16 17.75
CA ILE A 366 10.28 -4.67 16.40
C ILE A 366 11.44 -5.53 15.90
N GLU A 367 11.17 -6.37 14.91
CA GLU A 367 12.19 -7.27 14.35
C GLU A 367 12.59 -6.83 12.94
N GLY A 368 13.89 -6.96 12.66
CA GLY A 368 14.46 -6.84 11.33
C GLY A 368 14.51 -5.42 10.77
N ALA A 369 15.23 -5.28 9.65
CA ALA A 369 15.45 -4.00 8.97
C ALA A 369 14.13 -3.36 8.51
N ALA A 370 13.20 -4.13 7.94
CA ALA A 370 11.92 -3.62 7.44
C ALA A 370 11.04 -3.03 8.55
N GLY A 371 11.01 -3.65 9.74
CA GLY A 371 10.28 -3.15 10.89
C GLY A 371 10.84 -1.82 11.41
N LEU A 372 12.16 -1.73 11.52
CA LEU A 372 12.88 -0.51 11.89
C LEU A 372 12.69 0.61 10.85
N GLU A 373 12.67 0.28 9.56
CA GLU A 373 12.42 1.25 8.50
C GLU A 373 11.00 1.82 8.58
N LYS A 374 9.97 0.97 8.72
CA LYS A 374 8.58 1.42 8.91
C LYS A 374 8.42 2.29 10.15
N ALA A 375 9.08 1.91 11.25
CA ALA A 375 9.14 2.72 12.46
C ALA A 375 9.79 4.10 12.20
N GLY A 376 10.86 4.13 11.39
CA GLY A 376 11.52 5.35 10.93
C GLY A 376 10.59 6.25 10.11
N MET A 377 9.84 5.67 9.18
CA MET A 377 8.82 6.36 8.38
C MET A 377 7.72 6.99 9.26
N GLY A 378 7.19 6.24 10.23
CA GLY A 378 6.22 6.77 11.19
C GLY A 378 6.79 7.94 12.01
N ALA A 379 8.05 7.84 12.44
CA ALA A 379 8.72 8.94 13.14
C ALA A 379 8.89 10.20 12.26
N VAL A 380 9.11 10.06 10.94
CA VAL A 380 9.13 11.20 10.00
C VAL A 380 7.77 11.88 9.96
N GLN A 381 6.69 11.10 9.78
CA GLN A 381 5.32 11.62 9.71
C GLN A 381 4.92 12.36 11.00
N ALA A 382 5.39 11.87 12.16
CA ALA A 382 5.18 12.50 13.45
C ALA A 382 6.13 13.68 13.76
N GLY A 383 6.98 14.12 12.81
CA GLY A 383 7.93 15.23 13.00
C GLY A 383 9.12 14.90 13.92
N LYS A 384 9.33 13.63 14.28
CA LYS A 384 10.37 13.18 15.24
C LYS A 384 11.69 12.85 14.55
N GLN A 385 12.32 13.86 13.96
CA GLN A 385 13.49 13.70 13.08
C GLN A 385 14.67 12.95 13.74
N ILE A 386 14.99 13.22 15.02
CA ILE A 386 16.09 12.54 15.73
C ILE A 386 15.83 11.04 15.85
N ARG A 387 14.60 10.66 16.23
CA ARG A 387 14.19 9.26 16.35
C ARG A 387 14.16 8.58 14.97
N ALA A 388 13.64 9.26 13.95
CA ALA A 388 13.63 8.76 12.58
C ALA A 388 15.05 8.46 12.07
N LYS A 389 16.00 9.39 12.25
CA LYS A 389 17.41 9.18 11.89
C LYS A 389 18.00 7.94 12.57
N ARG A 390 17.74 7.75 13.87
CA ARG A 390 18.22 6.58 14.61
C ARG A 390 17.64 5.28 14.03
N LEU A 391 16.32 5.23 13.83
CA LEU A 391 15.63 4.04 13.32
C LEU A 391 16.07 3.67 11.89
N PHE A 392 16.23 4.64 10.99
CA PHE A 392 16.76 4.37 9.65
C PHE A 392 18.23 3.92 9.68
N SER A 393 19.04 4.46 10.59
CA SER A 393 20.42 4.00 10.78
C SER A 393 20.46 2.55 11.23
N GLU A 394 19.66 2.20 12.25
CA GLU A 394 19.53 0.83 12.77
C GLU A 394 18.99 -0.12 11.69
N ALA A 395 17.97 0.29 10.93
CA ALA A 395 17.43 -0.49 9.81
C ALA A 395 18.50 -0.76 8.74
N ASN A 396 19.23 0.29 8.34
CA ASN A 396 20.30 0.17 7.35
C ASN A 396 21.40 -0.79 7.82
N ALA A 397 21.76 -0.75 9.10
CA ALA A 397 22.73 -1.66 9.69
C ALA A 397 22.22 -3.11 9.82
N ALA A 398 20.92 -3.32 10.01
CA ALA A 398 20.31 -4.63 10.28
C ALA A 398 19.98 -5.45 9.01
N GLY A 399 20.04 -4.86 7.82
CA GLY A 399 19.67 -5.55 6.58
C GLY A 399 19.45 -4.68 5.36
N GLY A 400 19.76 -3.38 5.45
CA GLY A 400 19.55 -2.40 4.38
C GLY A 400 18.15 -1.78 4.38
N LEU A 401 18.02 -0.66 3.69
CA LEU A 401 16.78 0.08 3.51
C LEU A 401 16.16 -0.23 2.14
N SER A 402 14.84 -0.08 2.02
CA SER A 402 14.16 0.03 0.73
C SER A 402 14.57 1.31 0.00
N ALA A 403 14.20 1.44 -1.28
CA ALA A 403 14.47 2.67 -2.04
C ALA A 403 13.86 3.92 -1.37
N VAL A 404 12.63 3.79 -0.85
CA VAL A 404 11.93 4.87 -0.12
C VAL A 404 12.64 5.15 1.21
N GLY A 405 13.04 4.12 1.94
CA GLY A 405 13.81 4.25 3.19
C GLY A 405 15.14 4.98 2.97
N CYS A 406 15.90 4.58 1.94
CA CYS A 406 17.12 5.27 1.53
C CYS A 406 16.85 6.75 1.23
N TYR A 407 15.82 7.04 0.42
CA TYR A 407 15.44 8.40 0.05
C TYR A 407 15.08 9.27 1.27
N GLN A 408 14.23 8.77 2.17
CA GLN A 408 13.80 9.51 3.35
C GLN A 408 14.94 9.71 4.35
N TYR A 409 15.79 8.69 4.52
CA TYR A 409 16.96 8.82 5.37
C TYR A 409 17.97 9.83 4.79
N ALA A 410 18.20 9.81 3.48
CA ALA A 410 19.04 10.79 2.79
C ALA A 410 18.55 12.22 3.03
N LYS A 411 17.24 12.47 2.91
CA LYS A 411 16.64 13.77 3.21
C LYS A 411 16.91 14.24 4.63
N LEU A 412 16.80 13.34 5.61
CA LEU A 412 17.03 13.69 7.01
C LEU A 412 18.50 14.07 7.28
N VAL A 413 19.45 13.40 6.61
CA VAL A 413 20.89 13.60 6.88
C VAL A 413 21.57 14.56 5.92
N ARG A 414 20.92 15.01 4.84
CA ARG A 414 21.54 15.84 3.78
C ARG A 414 22.24 17.11 4.27
N SER A 415 21.72 17.73 5.32
CA SER A 415 22.32 18.94 5.91
C SER A 415 23.47 18.64 6.87
N SER A 416 23.44 17.50 7.56
CA SER A 416 24.42 17.11 8.58
C SER A 416 25.55 16.22 8.07
N ASP A 417 25.28 15.36 7.08
CA ASP A 417 26.21 14.41 6.49
C ASP A 417 25.92 14.22 4.99
N LYS A 418 26.57 15.06 4.18
CA LYS A 418 26.39 15.06 2.72
C LYS A 418 26.90 13.78 2.05
N ASN A 419 27.93 13.13 2.60
CA ASN A 419 28.49 11.93 2.00
C ASN A 419 27.54 10.76 2.20
N LEU A 420 27.03 10.58 3.41
CA LEU A 420 26.00 9.58 3.69
C LEU A 420 24.74 9.81 2.84
N ALA A 421 24.29 11.06 2.71
CA ALA A 421 23.13 11.38 1.88
C ALA A 421 23.33 11.02 0.39
N ARG A 422 24.54 11.25 -0.15
CA ARG A 422 24.89 10.83 -1.52
C ARG A 422 24.88 9.30 -1.67
N ASP A 423 25.46 8.58 -0.72
CA ASP A 423 25.48 7.12 -0.76
C ASP A 423 24.06 6.53 -0.69
N LEU A 424 23.20 7.11 0.14
CA LEU A 424 21.78 6.72 0.27
C LEU A 424 20.98 7.03 -1.00
N TYR A 425 21.12 8.22 -1.61
CA TYR A 425 20.44 8.49 -2.88
C TYR A 425 20.95 7.60 -4.01
N ARG A 426 22.26 7.34 -4.09
CA ARG A 426 22.83 6.37 -5.05
C ARG A 426 22.27 4.96 -4.82
N GLN A 427 22.04 4.57 -3.57
CA GLN A 427 21.40 3.29 -3.27
C GLN A 427 19.92 3.30 -3.67
N ALA A 428 19.19 4.38 -3.42
CA ALA A 428 17.80 4.54 -3.85
C ALA A 428 17.67 4.43 -5.37
N THR A 429 18.57 5.03 -6.16
CA THR A 429 18.57 4.89 -7.62
C THR A 429 18.95 3.49 -8.10
N LYS A 430 19.70 2.70 -7.32
CA LYS A 430 19.94 1.28 -7.65
C LYS A 430 18.73 0.40 -7.34
N LEU A 431 18.07 0.68 -6.22
CA LEU A 431 16.90 -0.08 -5.76
C LEU A 431 15.63 0.28 -6.53
N ALA A 432 15.55 1.50 -7.06
CA ALA A 432 14.44 1.99 -7.88
C ALA A 432 14.95 2.86 -9.05
N PRO A 433 15.60 2.24 -10.04
CA PRO A 433 16.33 2.93 -11.12
C PRO A 433 15.44 3.73 -12.07
N LEU A 434 14.14 3.49 -12.06
CA LEU A 434 13.17 4.17 -12.90
C LEU A 434 12.37 5.25 -12.15
N THR A 435 12.85 5.68 -10.97
CA THR A 435 12.21 6.74 -10.18
C THR A 435 12.96 8.06 -10.37
N GLY A 436 12.41 8.94 -11.22
CA GLY A 436 13.05 10.22 -11.59
C GLY A 436 13.43 11.11 -10.39
N THR A 437 12.58 11.17 -9.36
CA THR A 437 12.84 11.92 -8.11
C THR A 437 14.14 11.53 -7.43
N TYR A 438 14.51 10.24 -7.44
CA TYR A 438 15.74 9.79 -6.78
C TYR A 438 16.98 10.26 -7.53
N TRP A 439 16.95 10.23 -8.86
CA TRP A 439 18.02 10.76 -9.71
C TRP A 439 18.14 12.28 -9.60
N TYR A 440 17.00 12.98 -9.58
CA TYR A 440 16.97 14.44 -9.46
C TYR A 440 17.55 14.92 -8.12
N GLU A 441 17.09 14.35 -7.01
CA GLU A 441 17.60 14.68 -5.68
C GLU A 441 19.05 14.23 -5.48
N TYR A 442 19.46 13.12 -6.11
CA TYR A 442 20.87 12.74 -6.13
C TYR A 442 21.72 13.84 -6.81
N GLY A 443 21.29 14.31 -7.99
CA GLY A 443 21.95 15.39 -8.71
C GLY A 443 22.02 16.71 -7.93
N ARG A 444 21.02 17.04 -7.08
CA ARG A 444 21.06 18.23 -6.20
C ARG A 444 22.23 18.21 -5.21
N LEU A 445 22.73 17.03 -4.82
CA LEU A 445 23.87 16.91 -3.89
C LEU A 445 25.25 17.10 -4.56
N HIS A 446 25.29 17.20 -5.89
CA HIS A 446 26.50 17.35 -6.68
C HIS A 446 26.89 18.83 -6.95
N ALA A 447 26.26 19.79 -6.27
CA ALA A 447 26.37 21.21 -6.65
C ALA A 447 26.06 21.41 -8.16
N ASP A 448 26.46 22.53 -8.76
CA ASP A 448 26.23 22.77 -10.19
C ASP A 448 27.37 22.25 -11.09
N ASP A 449 28.03 21.16 -10.67
CA ASP A 449 28.95 20.45 -11.55
C ASP A 449 28.21 19.73 -12.68
N ASP A 450 28.96 19.28 -13.68
CA ASP A 450 28.37 18.69 -14.89
C ASP A 450 27.65 17.36 -14.59
N GLU A 451 28.09 16.63 -13.56
CA GLU A 451 27.45 15.40 -13.12
C GLU A 451 26.10 15.68 -12.46
N GLY A 452 26.02 16.70 -11.61
CA GLY A 452 24.77 17.15 -11.00
C GLY A 452 23.74 17.60 -12.04
N LYS A 453 24.17 18.31 -13.09
CA LYS A 453 23.31 18.70 -14.22
C LYS A 453 22.81 17.48 -14.99
N ARG A 454 23.69 16.54 -15.30
CA ARG A 454 23.37 15.29 -16.00
C ARG A 454 22.34 14.47 -15.24
N LEU A 455 22.56 14.22 -13.93
CA LEU A 455 21.65 13.45 -13.08
C LEU A 455 20.28 14.14 -12.94
N LYS A 456 20.24 15.47 -12.81
CA LYS A 456 18.98 16.24 -12.81
C LYS A 456 18.23 16.12 -14.14
N ALA A 457 18.94 16.13 -15.26
CA ALA A 457 18.35 15.95 -16.59
C ALA A 457 17.81 14.52 -16.78
N LEU A 458 18.57 13.50 -16.40
CA LEU A 458 18.11 12.11 -16.40
C LEU A 458 16.87 11.90 -15.52
N GLY A 459 16.82 12.53 -14.34
CA GLY A 459 15.63 12.52 -13.50
C GLY A 459 14.39 13.07 -14.21
N LYS A 460 14.54 14.14 -15.00
CA LYS A 460 13.46 14.73 -15.81
C LYS A 460 13.09 13.92 -17.04
N GLU A 461 14.03 13.18 -17.61
CA GLU A 461 13.75 12.22 -18.69
C GLU A 461 12.89 11.07 -18.19
N LEU A 462 13.10 10.62 -16.95
CA LEU A 462 12.31 9.56 -16.31
C LEU A 462 10.97 10.04 -15.76
N ASP A 463 10.90 11.28 -15.28
CA ASP A 463 9.69 11.91 -14.76
C ASP A 463 9.69 13.42 -15.08
N PRO A 464 9.00 13.85 -16.15
CA PRO A 464 8.98 15.26 -16.55
C PRO A 464 8.39 16.22 -15.52
N GLU A 465 7.61 15.74 -14.55
CA GLU A 465 7.02 16.57 -13.48
C GLU A 465 7.97 16.73 -12.28
N VAL A 466 9.14 16.07 -12.27
CA VAL A 466 10.10 16.16 -11.17
C VAL A 466 10.67 17.59 -11.02
N GLY A 467 10.69 18.08 -9.78
CA GLY A 467 11.16 19.44 -9.46
C GLY A 467 10.20 20.58 -9.83
N VAL A 468 9.01 20.27 -10.39
CA VAL A 468 7.98 21.29 -10.72
C VAL A 468 7.20 21.74 -9.47
N TYR A 469 7.15 20.90 -8.43
CA TYR A 469 6.46 21.15 -7.16
C TYR A 469 7.41 21.27 -5.96
N ASP A 470 8.68 21.63 -6.17
CA ASP A 470 9.62 21.97 -5.09
C ASP A 470 9.19 23.27 -4.40
N ILE A 471 8.13 23.19 -3.60
CA ILE A 471 7.97 24.07 -2.46
C ILE A 471 8.94 23.52 -1.43
N ASP A 472 10.09 24.18 -1.25
CA ASP A 472 11.00 23.90 -0.14
C ASP A 472 10.22 24.07 1.16
N PHE A 473 9.78 22.96 1.76
CA PHE A 473 9.20 22.92 3.11
C PHE A 473 10.29 23.07 4.20
N GLU A 474 11.48 23.58 3.86
CA GLU A 474 12.53 23.88 4.85
C GLU A 474 12.31 25.21 5.59
N ASP A 475 11.28 25.99 5.21
CA ASP A 475 10.90 27.26 5.86
C ASP A 475 9.67 27.16 6.81
N PHE A 476 9.37 25.99 7.38
CA PHE A 476 8.39 25.85 8.49
C PHE A 476 8.95 25.14 9.72
#